data_AF-A0A946KPB8-F1
#
_entry.id   AF-A0A946KPB8-F1
#
_cell.length_a   1.000
_cell.length_b   1.000
_cell.length_c   1.000
_cell.angle_alpha   90.00
_cell.angle_beta   90.00
_cell.angle_gamma   90.00
#
_symmetry.space_group_name_H-M   'P 1'
#
loop_
_entity.id
_entity.type
_entity.pdbx_description
1 polymer ?
#
loop_
_entity_poly.entity_id
_entity_poly.type
_entity_poly.pdbx_seq_one_letter_code
_entity_poly.pdbx_strand_id
1 'polypeptide(L)'
;FSNVELIDTVENMSVYGEIAEYFEAEEKVIISEKPMLELLFEDDTLFMHAKQFVSQQKIGEKKILAYNKVKFFKTDFQGKCDSLTYNFTDSVVEMYKEPILWSSEFQITADSIQFLANKGKISRMFLHPSPMIIAQEDSLDYNQIKGKNMTAYFNDNKMRRMDVEGNGQSIFIVTDEETKDKMGLNYTECTDLILYFKDSKLDAVNYEVKPNSVTTPYQDVEGKNRYLKGFLWRGEEQPKSKEDIFN
;
A
#
# COMPACT_ATOMS: atom_id res chain seq x y z
N PHE A 1 -2.61 32.23 -14.41
CA PHE A 1 -1.96 31.33 -13.45
C PHE A 1 -2.42 31.75 -12.08
N SER A 2 -3.52 31.15 -11.62
CA SER A 2 -4.01 31.31 -10.25
C SER A 2 -3.51 30.08 -9.51
N ASN A 3 -2.47 30.22 -8.70
CA ASN A 3 -1.96 29.12 -7.89
C ASN A 3 -2.51 29.36 -6.49
N VAL A 4 -3.46 28.53 -6.05
CA VAL A 4 -3.86 28.52 -4.64
C VAL A 4 -2.98 27.53 -3.89
N GLU A 5 -2.60 27.92 -2.68
CA GLU A 5 -1.82 27.11 -1.76
C GLU A 5 -2.50 27.11 -0.38
N LEU A 6 -2.67 25.92 0.19
CA LEU A 6 -3.07 25.70 1.57
C LEU A 6 -1.91 25.02 2.30
N ILE A 7 -1.43 25.61 3.39
CA ILE A 7 -0.32 25.08 4.18
C ILE A 7 -0.81 24.74 5.58
N ASP A 8 -0.56 23.51 6.01
CA ASP A 8 -0.71 23.07 7.40
C ASP A 8 0.67 22.73 7.98
N THR A 9 1.20 23.64 8.81
CA THR A 9 2.53 23.51 9.41
C THR A 9 2.58 22.52 10.58
N VAL A 10 1.43 22.12 11.13
CA VAL A 10 1.37 21.14 12.22
C VAL A 10 1.53 19.73 11.65
N GLU A 11 0.94 19.50 10.49
CA GLU A 11 0.98 18.23 9.76
C GLU A 11 2.10 18.17 8.70
N ASN A 12 2.86 19.24 8.51
CA ASN A 12 3.87 19.39 7.45
C ASN A 12 3.31 19.06 6.05
N MET A 13 2.12 19.61 5.77
CA MET A 13 1.35 19.31 4.58
C MET A 13 1.07 20.60 3.80
N SER A 14 1.23 20.55 2.48
CA SER A 14 0.84 21.61 1.55
C SER A 14 -0.10 21.06 0.49
N VAL A 15 -1.10 21.84 0.08
CA VAL A 15 -2.02 21.49 -1.01
C VAL A 15 -2.08 22.63 -2.01
N TYR A 16 -1.83 22.29 -3.27
CA TYR A 16 -1.79 23.19 -4.42
C TYR A 16 -2.97 22.91 -5.35
N GLY A 17 -3.45 23.92 -6.06
CA GLY A 17 -4.44 23.78 -7.12
C GLY A 17 -4.71 25.08 -7.87
N GLU A 18 -5.51 25.03 -8.93
CA GLU A 18 -5.85 26.24 -9.69
C GLU A 18 -7.05 26.99 -9.10
N ILE A 19 -7.96 26.26 -8.44
CA ILE A 19 -9.18 26.79 -7.83
C ILE A 19 -9.25 26.35 -6.37
N ALA A 20 -9.64 27.30 -5.50
CA ALA A 20 -10.08 26.99 -4.15
C ALA A 20 -11.42 27.65 -3.84
N GLU A 21 -12.33 26.86 -3.27
CA GLU A 21 -13.66 27.30 -2.84
C GLU A 21 -13.76 27.12 -1.32
N TYR A 22 -14.06 28.20 -0.61
CA TYR A 22 -14.24 28.20 0.84
C TYR A 22 -15.73 28.28 1.20
N PHE A 23 -16.19 27.36 2.03
CA PHE A 23 -17.55 27.26 2.53
C PHE A 23 -17.55 27.54 4.03
N GLU A 24 -17.79 28.81 4.40
CA GLU A 24 -17.70 29.30 5.78
C GLU A 24 -18.61 28.53 6.74
N ALA A 25 -19.86 28.27 6.35
CA ALA A 25 -20.83 27.55 7.19
C ALA A 25 -20.44 26.08 7.47
N GLU A 26 -19.59 25.49 6.63
CA GLU A 26 -19.10 24.12 6.75
C GLU A 26 -17.66 24.02 7.27
N GLU A 27 -16.98 25.17 7.48
CA GLU A 27 -15.55 25.26 7.81
C GLU A 27 -14.67 24.38 6.89
N LYS A 28 -14.93 24.50 5.58
CA LYS A 28 -14.40 23.59 4.55
C LYS A 28 -13.78 24.35 3.38
N VAL A 29 -12.63 23.87 2.92
CA VAL A 29 -11.96 24.32 1.69
C VAL A 29 -11.93 23.17 0.69
N ILE A 30 -12.36 23.43 -0.54
CA ILE A 30 -12.21 22.50 -1.67
C ILE A 30 -11.12 23.04 -2.58
N ILE A 31 -10.15 22.21 -2.94
CA ILE A 31 -9.08 22.53 -3.89
C ILE A 31 -9.18 21.59 -5.08
N SER A 32 -9.28 22.14 -6.28
CA SER A 32 -9.57 21.41 -7.52
C SER A 32 -8.74 21.94 -8.69
N GLU A 33 -8.97 21.36 -9.88
CA GLU A 33 -8.24 21.62 -11.13
C GLU A 33 -6.74 21.31 -11.01
N LYS A 34 -6.38 20.06 -11.34
CA LYS A 34 -5.04 19.47 -11.22
C LYS A 34 -4.39 19.69 -9.83
N PRO A 35 -5.10 19.42 -8.73
CA PRO A 35 -4.52 19.73 -7.44
C PRO A 35 -3.45 18.71 -7.06
N MET A 36 -2.54 19.11 -6.17
CA MET A 36 -1.46 18.26 -5.69
C MET A 36 -1.25 18.51 -4.20
N LEU A 37 -1.11 17.43 -3.44
CA LEU A 37 -0.77 17.45 -2.04
C LEU A 37 0.70 17.02 -1.89
N GLU A 38 1.43 17.75 -1.05
CA GLU A 38 2.78 17.42 -0.61
C GLU A 38 2.76 17.17 0.90
N LEU A 39 3.28 16.02 1.33
CA LEU A 39 3.42 15.65 2.73
C LEU A 39 4.89 15.37 3.01
N LEU A 40 5.49 16.15 3.92
CA LEU A 40 6.91 16.04 4.23
C LEU A 40 7.15 14.90 5.23
N PHE A 41 8.06 13.99 4.87
CA PHE A 41 8.65 12.99 5.76
C PHE A 41 10.09 13.39 6.10
N GLU A 42 10.71 12.74 7.08
CA GLU A 42 12.06 13.09 7.55
C GLU A 42 13.12 13.07 6.41
N ASP A 43 13.04 12.09 5.51
CA ASP A 43 14.05 11.87 4.46
C ASP A 43 13.57 12.16 3.02
N ASP A 44 12.26 12.35 2.82
CA ASP A 44 11.66 12.44 1.48
C ASP A 44 10.28 13.13 1.54
N THR A 45 9.68 13.43 0.40
CA THR A 45 8.32 13.99 0.29
C THR A 45 7.39 13.01 -0.40
N LEU A 46 6.18 12.86 0.13
CA LEU A 46 5.11 12.16 -0.57
C LEU A 46 4.30 13.17 -1.38
N PHE A 47 4.17 12.90 -2.67
CA PHE A 47 3.34 13.67 -3.59
C PHE A 47 2.06 12.89 -3.87
N MET A 48 0.90 13.56 -3.82
CA MET A 48 -0.39 12.95 -4.06
C MET A 48 -1.22 13.81 -5.00
N HIS A 49 -1.94 13.15 -5.91
CA HIS A 49 -2.94 13.75 -6.76
C HIS A 49 -4.29 13.05 -6.59
N ALA A 50 -5.35 13.84 -6.74
CA ALA A 50 -6.74 13.41 -6.82
C ALA A 50 -7.50 14.42 -7.68
N LYS A 51 -8.75 14.13 -8.06
CA LYS A 51 -9.56 15.13 -8.77
C LYS A 51 -9.83 16.37 -7.93
N GLN A 52 -9.99 16.19 -6.62
CA GLN A 52 -10.16 17.28 -5.66
C GLN A 52 -9.67 16.86 -4.28
N PHE A 53 -9.18 17.84 -3.51
CA PHE A 53 -8.98 17.71 -2.08
C PHE A 53 -10.01 18.54 -1.33
N VAL A 54 -10.48 18.02 -0.21
CA VAL A 54 -11.37 18.71 0.70
C VAL A 54 -10.70 18.74 2.07
N SER A 55 -10.36 19.93 2.55
CA SER A 55 -9.89 20.16 3.91
C SER A 55 -11.08 20.58 4.78
N GLN A 56 -11.29 19.87 5.89
CA GLN A 56 -12.28 20.22 6.90
C GLN A 56 -11.55 20.51 8.21
N GLN A 57 -11.78 21.71 8.76
CA GLN A 57 -11.03 22.22 9.93
C GLN A 57 -11.89 22.34 11.19
N LYS A 58 -13.04 21.67 11.20
CA LYS A 58 -13.97 21.66 12.32
C LYS A 58 -13.28 21.21 13.60
N ILE A 59 -13.55 21.91 14.71
CA ILE A 59 -12.96 21.61 16.03
C ILE A 59 -13.24 20.14 16.40
N GLY A 60 -12.16 19.39 16.62
CA GLY A 60 -12.21 17.96 16.99
C GLY A 60 -12.42 16.98 15.84
N GLU A 61 -12.55 17.46 14.60
CA GLU A 61 -12.78 16.63 13.40
C GLU A 61 -11.93 17.12 12.21
N LYS A 62 -10.66 17.43 12.46
CA LYS A 62 -9.75 17.88 11.42
C LYS A 62 -9.40 16.74 10.48
N LYS A 63 -9.69 16.89 9.19
CA LYS A 63 -9.38 15.88 8.18
C LYS A 63 -9.17 16.45 6.79
N ILE A 64 -8.45 15.69 5.97
CA ILE A 64 -8.36 15.90 4.53
C ILE A 64 -8.93 14.70 3.78
N LEU A 65 -9.69 14.97 2.73
CA LEU A 65 -10.27 13.96 1.86
C LEU A 65 -9.75 14.17 0.44
N ALA A 66 -9.25 13.11 -0.16
CA ALA A 66 -8.81 13.07 -1.55
C ALA A 66 -9.83 12.23 -2.33
N TYR A 67 -10.51 12.86 -3.28
CA TYR A 67 -11.61 12.23 -4.01
C TYR A 67 -11.24 11.91 -5.45
N ASN A 68 -11.58 10.68 -5.85
CA ASN A 68 -11.52 10.13 -7.20
C ASN A 68 -10.11 10.09 -7.81
N LYS A 69 -9.72 8.90 -8.26
CA LYS A 69 -8.43 8.64 -8.93
C LYS A 69 -7.23 9.06 -8.07
N VAL A 70 -7.27 8.77 -6.78
CA VAL A 70 -6.14 9.05 -5.89
C VAL A 70 -4.93 8.24 -6.34
N LYS A 71 -3.82 8.93 -6.56
CA LYS A 71 -2.49 8.35 -6.77
C LYS A 71 -1.49 9.10 -5.91
N PHE A 72 -0.55 8.37 -5.32
CA PHE A 72 0.55 9.00 -4.61
C PHE A 72 1.87 8.31 -4.89
N PHE A 73 2.94 9.08 -4.77
CA PHE A 73 4.31 8.70 -5.01
C PHE A 73 5.23 9.29 -3.93
N LYS A 74 6.00 8.41 -3.32
CA LYS A 74 7.23 8.66 -2.56
C LYS A 74 8.26 7.65 -3.08
N THR A 75 9.56 7.89 -2.93
CA THR A 75 10.61 7.04 -3.54
C THR A 75 10.48 5.54 -3.22
N ASP A 76 10.08 5.19 -2.01
CA ASP A 76 9.99 3.82 -1.48
C ASP A 76 8.54 3.33 -1.26
N PHE A 77 7.56 4.17 -1.55
CA PHE A 77 6.15 3.90 -1.26
C PHE A 77 5.22 4.61 -2.24
N GLN A 78 4.42 3.84 -2.96
CA GLN A 78 3.46 4.36 -3.93
C GLN A 78 2.09 3.72 -3.71
N GLY A 79 1.05 4.35 -4.22
CA GLY A 79 -0.27 3.76 -4.12
C GLY A 79 -1.31 4.43 -4.99
N LYS A 80 -2.42 3.72 -5.11
CA LYS A 80 -3.58 4.10 -5.93
C LYS A 80 -4.86 3.59 -5.28
N CYS A 81 -5.92 4.39 -5.33
CA CYS A 81 -7.28 4.00 -4.93
C CYS A 81 -8.30 4.97 -5.56
N ASP A 82 -9.60 4.72 -5.36
CA ASP A 82 -10.60 5.72 -5.77
C ASP A 82 -10.54 6.95 -4.87
N SER A 83 -10.57 6.76 -3.55
CA SER A 83 -10.64 7.85 -2.57
C SER A 83 -9.81 7.52 -1.33
N LEU A 84 -9.29 8.57 -0.68
CA LEU A 84 -8.48 8.47 0.53
C LEU A 84 -8.92 9.51 1.55
N THR A 85 -8.93 9.17 2.83
CA THR A 85 -9.14 10.12 3.92
C THR A 85 -7.98 10.06 4.90
N TYR A 86 -7.56 11.22 5.41
CA TYR A 86 -6.64 11.31 6.54
C TYR A 86 -7.29 12.16 7.62
N ASN A 87 -7.61 11.54 8.75
CA ASN A 87 -8.12 12.20 9.94
C ASN A 87 -6.95 12.50 10.89
N PHE A 88 -6.70 13.79 11.10
CA PHE A 88 -5.58 14.25 11.91
C PHE A 88 -5.84 14.03 13.41
N THR A 89 -7.11 13.92 13.81
CA THR A 89 -7.52 13.82 15.22
C THR A 89 -7.12 12.47 15.82
N ASP A 90 -7.29 11.39 15.06
CA ASP A 90 -6.97 10.02 15.46
C ASP A 90 -5.73 9.47 14.73
N SER A 91 -5.12 10.25 13.83
CA SER A 91 -3.95 9.85 13.04
C SER A 91 -4.23 8.64 12.14
N VAL A 92 -5.45 8.57 11.58
CA VAL A 92 -5.92 7.46 10.76
C VAL A 92 -6.00 7.85 9.28
N VAL A 93 -5.32 7.09 8.43
CA VAL A 93 -5.45 7.17 6.96
C VAL A 93 -6.24 5.97 6.46
N GLU A 94 -7.22 6.18 5.59
CA GLU A 94 -8.02 5.11 5.01
C GLU A 94 -8.07 5.23 3.49
N MET A 95 -7.89 4.11 2.81
CA MET A 95 -7.98 3.98 1.36
C MET A 95 -9.22 3.18 0.98
N TYR A 96 -9.97 3.69 -0.01
CA TYR A 96 -11.27 3.18 -0.39
C TYR A 96 -11.33 2.80 -1.87
N LYS A 97 -12.02 1.68 -2.13
CA LYS A 97 -12.28 1.06 -3.43
C LYS A 97 -11.02 0.73 -4.22
N GLU A 98 -10.73 -0.56 -4.27
CA GLU A 98 -9.56 -1.14 -4.96
C GLU A 98 -8.21 -0.54 -4.55
N PRO A 99 -7.94 -0.39 -3.24
CA PRO A 99 -6.65 0.13 -2.79
C PRO A 99 -5.52 -0.82 -3.17
N ILE A 100 -4.46 -0.22 -3.69
CA ILE A 100 -3.21 -0.89 -4.02
C ILE A 100 -2.04 -0.04 -3.58
N LEU A 101 -1.04 -0.71 -3.03
CA LEU A 101 0.22 -0.14 -2.62
C LEU A 101 1.35 -0.86 -3.32
N TRP A 102 2.42 -0.13 -3.57
CA TRP A 102 3.70 -0.68 -3.94
C TRP A 102 4.76 -0.19 -2.97
N SER A 103 5.56 -1.12 -2.46
CA SER A 103 6.70 -0.79 -1.61
C SER A 103 7.82 -1.78 -1.88
N SER A 104 9.00 -1.26 -2.23
CA SER A 104 10.13 -2.09 -2.68
C SER A 104 9.68 -2.97 -3.87
N GLU A 105 9.79 -4.29 -3.75
CA GLU A 105 9.37 -5.30 -4.73
C GLU A 105 7.92 -5.77 -4.57
N PHE A 106 7.21 -5.33 -3.51
CA PHE A 106 5.89 -5.84 -3.18
C PHE A 106 4.78 -4.97 -3.76
N GLN A 107 3.82 -5.61 -4.41
CA GLN A 107 2.47 -5.12 -4.58
C GLN A 107 1.59 -5.66 -3.46
N ILE A 108 0.82 -4.78 -2.81
CA ILE A 108 -0.05 -5.13 -1.69
C ILE A 108 -1.46 -4.60 -1.99
N THR A 109 -2.46 -5.47 -1.91
CA THR A 109 -3.87 -5.12 -2.14
C THR A 109 -4.76 -5.68 -1.05
N ALA A 110 -5.91 -5.05 -0.82
CA ALA A 110 -7.01 -5.56 0.00
C ALA A 110 -8.30 -4.84 -0.42
N ASP A 111 -9.44 -5.21 0.16
CA ASP A 111 -10.70 -4.49 -0.09
C ASP A 111 -10.69 -3.10 0.58
N SER A 112 -10.07 -2.99 1.77
CA SER A 112 -9.77 -1.74 2.47
C SER A 112 -8.38 -1.79 3.10
N ILE A 113 -7.70 -0.65 3.09
CA ILE A 113 -6.42 -0.46 3.76
C ILE A 113 -6.52 0.75 4.68
N GLN A 114 -6.10 0.57 5.93
CA GLN A 114 -6.02 1.63 6.92
C GLN A 114 -4.59 1.73 7.46
N PHE A 115 -4.11 2.93 7.74
CA PHE A 115 -2.84 3.20 8.41
C PHE A 115 -3.05 3.98 9.69
N LEU A 116 -2.22 3.69 10.68
CA LEU A 116 -2.00 4.57 11.83
C LEU A 116 -0.74 5.38 11.56
N ALA A 117 -0.92 6.63 11.17
CA ALA A 117 0.14 7.54 10.73
C ALA A 117 0.00 8.89 11.44
N ASN A 118 1.04 9.29 12.18
CA ASN A 118 1.09 10.55 12.90
C ASN A 118 2.33 11.33 12.45
N LYS A 119 2.15 12.54 11.90
CA LYS A 119 3.24 13.43 11.46
C LYS A 119 4.29 12.72 10.59
N GLY A 120 3.82 12.03 9.57
CA GLY A 120 4.70 11.29 8.66
C GLY A 120 5.34 10.03 9.27
N LYS A 121 4.91 9.56 10.44
CA LYS A 121 5.37 8.30 11.04
C LYS A 121 4.26 7.26 11.04
N ILE A 122 4.45 6.21 10.27
CA ILE A 122 3.56 5.05 10.20
C ILE A 122 3.96 4.06 11.30
N SER A 123 2.98 3.62 12.08
CA SER A 123 3.18 2.60 13.12
C SER A 123 2.59 1.25 12.72
N ARG A 124 1.40 1.27 12.10
CA ARG A 124 0.68 0.06 11.66
C ARG A 124 -0.07 0.31 10.36
N MET A 125 -0.26 -0.77 9.61
CA MET A 125 -1.17 -0.83 8.46
C MET A 125 -2.05 -2.07 8.61
N PHE A 126 -3.36 -1.89 8.46
CA PHE A 126 -4.36 -2.94 8.52
C PHE A 126 -4.92 -3.17 7.12
N LEU A 127 -5.02 -4.43 6.72
CA LEU A 127 -5.53 -4.84 5.42
C LEU A 127 -6.68 -5.83 5.62
N HIS A 128 -7.88 -5.38 5.29
CA HIS A 128 -9.10 -6.14 5.56
C HIS A 128 -10.22 -5.80 4.57
N PRO A 129 -11.04 -6.79 4.18
CA PRO A 129 -10.71 -8.22 4.08
C PRO A 129 -9.86 -8.52 2.83
N SER A 130 -9.52 -9.80 2.67
CA SER A 130 -8.95 -10.39 1.45
C SER A 130 -7.60 -9.81 1.00
N PRO A 131 -6.62 -9.63 1.91
CA PRO A 131 -5.33 -9.09 1.53
C PRO A 131 -4.51 -10.08 0.67
N MET A 132 -3.73 -9.51 -0.25
CA MET A 132 -2.80 -10.23 -1.11
C MET A 132 -1.50 -9.44 -1.20
N ILE A 133 -0.38 -10.13 -1.05
CA ILE A 133 0.97 -9.64 -1.34
C ILE A 133 1.48 -10.40 -2.56
N ILE A 134 2.02 -9.67 -3.53
CA ILE A 134 2.64 -10.23 -4.72
C ILE A 134 4.02 -9.59 -4.88
N ALA A 135 5.06 -10.41 -5.01
CA ALA A 135 6.38 -9.98 -5.42
C ALA A 135 6.72 -10.65 -6.75
N GLN A 136 7.15 -9.87 -7.73
CA GLN A 136 7.51 -10.37 -9.04
C GLN A 136 8.96 -10.86 -9.04
N GLU A 137 9.18 -12.13 -9.39
CA GLU A 137 10.52 -12.69 -9.57
C GLU A 137 10.99 -12.50 -11.02
N ASP A 138 10.11 -12.76 -12.00
CA ASP A 138 10.34 -12.42 -13.40
C ASP A 138 9.04 -12.16 -14.17
N SER A 139 9.09 -12.16 -15.51
CA SER A 139 7.92 -11.86 -16.34
C SER A 139 6.74 -12.83 -16.14
N LEU A 140 6.98 -14.05 -15.67
CA LEU A 140 5.97 -15.10 -15.55
C LEU A 140 5.77 -15.59 -14.12
N ASP A 141 6.71 -15.33 -13.22
CA ASP A 141 6.71 -15.90 -11.88
C ASP A 141 6.66 -14.88 -10.76
N TYR A 142 5.87 -15.23 -9.74
CA TYR A 142 5.52 -14.37 -8.63
C TYR A 142 5.46 -15.14 -7.32
N ASN A 143 6.14 -14.60 -6.31
CA ASN A 143 5.94 -14.97 -4.92
C ASN A 143 4.65 -14.33 -4.40
N GLN A 144 3.82 -15.10 -3.72
CA GLN A 144 2.45 -14.71 -3.40
C GLN A 144 2.08 -15.13 -1.99
N ILE A 145 1.36 -14.27 -1.29
CA ILE A 145 0.88 -14.53 0.07
C ILE A 145 -0.52 -13.93 0.21
N LYS A 146 -1.45 -14.67 0.80
CA LYS A 146 -2.79 -14.18 1.15
C LYS A 146 -3.27 -14.73 2.48
N GLY A 147 -4.28 -14.08 3.03
CA GLY A 147 -5.00 -14.50 4.23
C GLY A 147 -6.40 -13.92 4.26
N LYS A 148 -7.06 -13.95 5.42
CA LYS A 148 -8.32 -13.21 5.64
C LYS A 148 -8.04 -11.75 5.98
N ASN A 149 -7.06 -11.52 6.85
CA ASN A 149 -6.60 -10.21 7.31
C ASN A 149 -5.08 -10.16 7.35
N MET A 150 -4.52 -8.97 7.26
CA MET A 150 -3.11 -8.73 7.53
C MET A 150 -2.92 -7.48 8.38
N THR A 151 -1.93 -7.52 9.27
CA THR A 151 -1.48 -6.35 10.04
C THR A 151 0.02 -6.20 9.87
N ALA A 152 0.46 -5.10 9.26
CA ALA A 152 1.87 -4.75 9.15
C ALA A 152 2.31 -3.79 10.25
N TYR A 153 3.51 -4.01 10.77
CA TYR A 153 4.14 -3.23 11.82
C TYR A 153 5.39 -2.55 11.27
N PHE A 154 5.51 -1.26 11.60
CA PHE A 154 6.55 -0.40 11.10
C PHE A 154 7.45 0.07 12.23
N ASN A 155 8.72 0.25 11.92
CA ASN A 155 9.67 0.97 12.76
C ASN A 155 10.50 1.89 11.87
N ASP A 156 10.57 3.18 12.23
CA ASP A 156 11.19 4.24 11.43
C ASP A 156 10.69 4.24 9.97
N ASN A 157 9.36 4.16 9.79
CA ASN A 157 8.68 4.05 8.49
C ASN A 157 9.06 2.85 7.63
N LYS A 158 9.85 1.90 8.14
CA LYS A 158 10.20 0.66 7.46
C LYS A 158 9.36 -0.48 8.01
N MET A 159 8.72 -1.23 7.11
CA MET A 159 7.99 -2.44 7.48
C MET A 159 8.98 -3.46 8.06
N ARG A 160 8.65 -4.01 9.25
CA ARG A 160 9.50 -4.98 9.96
C ARG A 160 8.85 -6.34 10.10
N ARG A 161 7.53 -6.35 10.22
CA ARG A 161 6.74 -7.55 10.44
C ARG A 161 5.38 -7.39 9.80
N MET A 162 4.83 -8.47 9.26
CA MET A 162 3.43 -8.55 8.89
C MET A 162 2.83 -9.85 9.41
N ASP A 163 1.75 -9.73 10.17
CA ASP A 163 0.94 -10.86 10.60
C ASP A 163 -0.12 -11.13 9.55
N VAL A 164 -0.23 -12.38 9.12
CA VAL A 164 -1.25 -12.85 8.17
C VAL A 164 -2.14 -13.83 8.89
N GLU A 165 -3.41 -13.45 9.05
CA GLU A 165 -4.35 -14.15 9.92
C GLU A 165 -5.46 -14.81 9.11
N GLY A 166 -5.73 -16.07 9.45
CA GLY A 166 -6.83 -16.87 8.95
C GLY A 166 -6.64 -17.34 7.51
N ASN A 167 -6.59 -18.67 7.32
CA ASN A 167 -6.45 -19.30 6.00
C ASN A 167 -5.28 -18.71 5.21
N GLY A 168 -4.12 -18.60 5.87
CA GLY A 168 -2.86 -18.22 5.25
C GLY A 168 -2.52 -19.17 4.10
N GLN A 169 -2.23 -18.61 2.93
CA GLN A 169 -1.77 -19.36 1.77
C GLN A 169 -0.57 -18.65 1.16
N SER A 170 0.43 -19.40 0.73
CA SER A 170 1.58 -18.87 0.02
C SER A 170 1.96 -19.73 -1.17
N ILE A 171 2.51 -19.08 -2.19
CA ILE A 171 3.25 -19.71 -3.29
C ILE A 171 4.62 -19.04 -3.32
N PHE A 172 5.67 -19.84 -3.16
CA PHE A 172 7.06 -19.39 -3.32
C PHE A 172 7.77 -20.18 -4.41
N ILE A 173 8.56 -19.49 -5.23
CA ILE A 173 9.46 -20.15 -6.18
C ILE A 173 10.69 -20.64 -5.41
N VAL A 174 10.98 -21.93 -5.57
CA VAL A 174 12.16 -22.58 -5.01
C VAL A 174 13.24 -22.56 -6.07
N THR A 175 14.37 -21.92 -5.77
CA THR A 175 15.54 -21.84 -6.66
C THR A 175 16.73 -22.56 -6.06
N ASP A 176 17.60 -23.07 -6.93
CA ASP A 176 18.91 -23.56 -6.53
C ASP A 176 19.80 -22.38 -6.13
N GLU A 177 20.52 -22.50 -5.00
CA GLU A 177 21.31 -21.40 -4.47
C GLU A 177 22.52 -21.05 -5.36
N GLU A 178 23.14 -22.04 -6.01
CA GLU A 178 24.34 -21.88 -6.84
C GLU A 178 23.99 -21.50 -8.27
N THR A 179 23.08 -22.23 -8.91
CA THR A 179 22.77 -22.04 -10.35
C THR A 179 21.67 -21.02 -10.60
N LYS A 180 20.86 -20.71 -9.58
CA LYS A 180 19.61 -19.92 -9.69
C LYS A 180 18.54 -20.58 -10.56
N ASP A 181 18.67 -21.87 -10.86
CA ASP A 181 17.65 -22.60 -11.59
C ASP A 181 16.39 -22.78 -10.75
N LYS A 182 15.22 -22.63 -11.37
CA LYS A 182 13.93 -22.83 -10.71
C LYS A 182 13.66 -24.33 -10.55
N MET A 183 13.68 -24.79 -9.31
CA MET A 183 13.48 -26.19 -8.96
C MET A 183 12.00 -26.53 -8.85
N GLY A 184 11.18 -25.63 -8.31
CA GLY A 184 9.77 -25.88 -8.09
C GLY A 184 8.99 -24.69 -7.59
N LEU A 185 7.68 -24.86 -7.47
CA LEU A 185 6.80 -23.95 -6.73
C LEU A 185 6.34 -24.65 -5.45
N ASN A 186 6.62 -24.03 -4.32
CA ASN A 186 6.15 -24.46 -3.02
C ASN A 186 4.82 -23.77 -2.71
N TYR A 187 3.73 -24.55 -2.68
CA TYR A 187 2.43 -24.12 -2.21
C TYR A 187 2.29 -24.50 -0.74
N THR A 188 1.91 -23.54 0.11
CA THR A 188 1.72 -23.79 1.54
C THR A 188 0.38 -23.23 2.03
N GLU A 189 -0.32 -24.00 2.85
CA GLU A 189 -1.54 -23.59 3.57
C GLU A 189 -1.34 -23.70 5.07
N CYS A 190 -1.80 -22.70 5.81
CA CYS A 190 -1.79 -22.68 7.26
C CYS A 190 -2.98 -21.89 7.82
N THR A 191 -3.10 -21.88 9.16
CA THR A 191 -4.04 -20.98 9.83
C THR A 191 -3.52 -19.56 9.73
N ASP A 192 -2.34 -19.31 10.31
CA ASP A 192 -1.70 -18.00 10.41
C ASP A 192 -0.21 -18.13 10.02
N LEU A 193 0.37 -17.05 9.52
CA LEU A 193 1.81 -16.94 9.24
C LEU A 193 2.31 -15.52 9.50
N ILE A 194 3.60 -15.41 9.82
CA ILE A 194 4.27 -14.14 10.10
C ILE A 194 5.38 -13.93 9.06
N LEU A 195 5.41 -12.74 8.47
CA LEU A 195 6.47 -12.27 7.59
C LEU A 195 7.39 -11.34 8.36
N TYR A 196 8.69 -11.53 8.23
CA TYR A 196 9.71 -10.65 8.77
C TYR A 196 10.46 -9.97 7.63
N PHE A 197 10.73 -8.68 7.82
CA PHE A 197 11.35 -7.84 6.81
C PHE A 197 12.64 -7.21 7.34
N LYS A 198 13.69 -7.26 6.52
CA LYS A 198 14.98 -6.63 6.78
C LYS A 198 15.38 -5.81 5.56
N ASP A 199 15.81 -4.58 5.80
CA ASP A 199 16.19 -3.63 4.74
C ASP A 199 15.15 -3.51 3.61
N SER A 200 13.87 -3.50 4.00
CA SER A 200 12.70 -3.42 3.11
C SER A 200 12.56 -4.60 2.12
N LYS A 201 13.13 -5.76 2.46
CA LYS A 201 12.99 -7.03 1.74
C LYS A 201 12.44 -8.12 2.66
N LEU A 202 11.78 -9.12 2.10
CA LEU A 202 11.33 -10.29 2.84
C LEU A 202 12.57 -11.08 3.31
N ASP A 203 12.69 -11.28 4.62
CA ASP A 203 13.83 -11.95 5.27
C ASP A 203 13.45 -13.36 5.73
N ALA A 204 12.25 -13.52 6.32
CA ALA A 204 11.78 -14.82 6.78
C ALA A 204 10.26 -14.92 6.76
N VAL A 205 9.77 -16.16 6.60
CA VAL A 205 8.37 -16.54 6.73
C VAL A 205 8.28 -17.61 7.82
N ASN A 206 7.46 -17.35 8.84
CA ASN A 206 7.21 -18.29 9.93
C ASN A 206 5.76 -18.75 9.91
N TYR A 207 5.54 -20.06 9.90
CA TYR A 207 4.22 -20.68 9.99
C TYR A 207 4.00 -21.10 11.44
N GLU A 208 3.05 -20.47 12.15
CA GLU A 208 2.91 -20.66 13.61
C GLU A 208 2.61 -22.10 14.02
N VAL A 209 1.86 -22.81 13.18
CA VAL A 209 1.56 -24.23 13.29
C VAL A 209 2.11 -24.97 12.09
N LYS A 210 2.39 -26.28 12.23
CA LYS A 210 2.88 -27.10 11.12
C LYS A 210 1.96 -26.96 9.91
N PRO A 211 2.43 -26.34 8.81
CA PRO A 211 1.57 -26.06 7.68
C PRO A 211 1.43 -27.31 6.79
N ASN A 212 0.42 -27.30 5.93
CA ASN A 212 0.35 -28.25 4.82
C ASN A 212 1.11 -27.66 3.63
N SER A 213 2.19 -28.30 3.20
CA SER A 213 3.09 -27.77 2.19
C SER A 213 3.37 -28.80 1.10
N VAL A 214 3.26 -28.39 -0.15
CA VAL A 214 3.48 -29.22 -1.34
C VAL A 214 4.39 -28.48 -2.30
N THR A 215 5.53 -29.07 -2.63
CA THR A 215 6.44 -28.56 -3.67
C THR A 215 6.22 -29.33 -4.96
N THR A 216 5.82 -28.62 -6.02
CA THR A 216 5.68 -29.19 -7.37
C THR A 216 6.93 -28.85 -8.18
N PRO A 217 7.60 -29.82 -8.83
CA PRO A 217 8.72 -29.54 -9.71
C PRO A 217 8.35 -28.52 -10.78
N TYR A 218 9.25 -27.58 -11.09
CA TYR A 218 8.91 -26.38 -11.87
C TYR A 218 8.33 -26.70 -13.26
N GLN A 219 8.82 -27.77 -13.89
CA GLN A 219 8.37 -28.25 -15.20
C GLN A 219 6.96 -28.87 -15.18
N ASP A 220 6.53 -29.36 -14.01
CA ASP A 220 5.24 -30.06 -13.81
C ASP A 220 4.13 -29.09 -13.36
N VAL A 221 4.46 -27.82 -13.13
CA VAL A 221 3.49 -26.83 -12.64
C VAL A 221 2.53 -26.44 -13.75
N GLU A 222 1.29 -26.92 -13.65
CA GLU A 222 0.18 -26.47 -14.48
C GLU A 222 -0.08 -24.96 -14.27
N GLY A 223 -0.40 -24.24 -15.35
CA GLY A 223 -0.57 -22.78 -15.30
C GLY A 223 -1.59 -22.29 -14.25
N LYS A 224 -2.67 -23.04 -14.02
CA LYS A 224 -3.68 -22.73 -12.98
C LYS A 224 -3.15 -22.80 -11.55
N ASN A 225 -2.06 -23.55 -11.31
CA ASN A 225 -1.47 -23.77 -9.99
C ASN A 225 -0.33 -22.78 -9.71
N ARG A 226 0.00 -21.90 -10.66
CA ARG A 226 1.03 -20.85 -10.47
C ARG A 226 0.54 -19.69 -9.62
N TYR A 227 -0.77 -19.53 -9.49
CA TYR A 227 -1.37 -18.33 -8.91
C TYR A 227 -2.39 -18.68 -7.83
N LEU A 228 -2.33 -17.96 -6.71
CA LEU A 228 -3.35 -18.02 -5.68
C LEU A 228 -4.66 -17.42 -6.21
N LYS A 229 -5.80 -17.93 -5.74
CA LYS A 229 -7.10 -17.35 -6.08
C LYS A 229 -7.14 -15.87 -5.69
N GLY A 230 -7.49 -15.01 -6.65
CA GLY A 230 -7.53 -13.56 -6.48
C GLY A 230 -6.24 -12.85 -6.89
N PHE A 231 -5.24 -13.59 -7.40
CA PHE A 231 -4.04 -13.01 -7.97
C PHE A 231 -4.38 -12.02 -9.10
N LEU A 232 -3.80 -10.83 -9.02
CA LEU A 232 -3.86 -9.81 -10.05
C LEU A 232 -2.61 -8.94 -9.96
N TRP A 233 -1.66 -9.13 -10.88
CA TRP A 233 -0.52 -8.24 -10.98
C TRP A 233 -0.92 -6.94 -11.69
N ARG A 234 -0.61 -5.80 -11.07
CA ARG A 234 -0.96 -4.43 -11.52
C ARG A 234 0.28 -3.54 -11.59
N GLY A 235 1.46 -4.11 -11.83
CA GLY A 235 2.73 -3.37 -11.87
C GLY A 235 2.77 -2.20 -12.86
N GLU A 236 2.02 -2.30 -13.97
CA GLU A 236 1.85 -1.23 -14.97
C GLU A 236 1.11 0.00 -14.44
N GLU A 237 0.38 -0.13 -13.33
CA GLU A 237 -0.37 0.96 -12.71
C GLU A 237 0.44 1.73 -11.65
N GLN A 238 1.62 1.22 -11.28
CA GLN A 238 2.49 1.79 -10.26
C GLN A 238 3.06 3.14 -10.75
N PRO A 239 2.80 4.26 -10.04
CA PRO A 239 3.49 5.52 -10.31
C PRO A 239 5.00 5.34 -10.13
N LYS A 240 5.81 5.75 -11.11
CA LYS A 240 7.28 5.64 -11.06
C LYS A 240 7.95 6.99 -10.77
N SER A 241 7.23 8.09 -10.94
CA SER A 241 7.68 9.42 -10.57
C SER A 241 6.54 10.30 -10.02
N LYS A 242 6.90 11.51 -9.58
CA LYS A 242 5.94 12.55 -9.19
C LYS A 242 4.96 12.87 -10.32
N GLU A 243 5.39 12.86 -11.58
CA GLU A 243 4.55 13.20 -12.72
C GLU A 243 3.48 12.14 -13.01
N ASP A 244 3.77 10.86 -12.72
CA ASP A 244 2.86 9.74 -13.00
C ASP A 244 1.58 9.74 -12.15
N ILE A 245 1.56 10.52 -11.06
CA ILE A 245 0.37 10.66 -10.21
C ILE A 245 -0.79 11.37 -10.92
N PHE A 246 -0.52 12.12 -12.00
CA PHE A 246 -1.53 12.86 -12.77
C PHE A 246 -2.15 12.07 -13.93
N ASN A 247 -1.59 10.90 -14.28
CA ASN A 247 -1.99 10.11 -15.45
C ASN A 247 -3.21 9.20 -15.18
#